data_AF-A0A5B9QGM8-F1
#
_entry.id   AF-A0A5B9QGM8-F1
#
_cell.length_a   1.000
_cell.length_b   1.000
_cell.length_c   1.000
_cell.angle_alpha   90.00
_cell.angle_beta   90.00
_cell.angle_gamma   90.00
#
_symmetry.space_group_name_H-M   'P 1'
#
loop_
_entity.id
_entity.type
_entity.pdbx_description
1 polymer ?
#
loop_
_entity_poly.entity_id
_entity_poly.type
_entity_poly.pdbx_seq_one_letter_code
_entity_poly.pdbx_strand_id
1 'polypeptide(L)'
;MRLEIGKSYLWLFLTFMGVFVVLAFAPFGQPLSASVCLLPLFMGFLLYSQVRSKVALDSWWHATHPAGSRIYTALIVWNTLGVVGMSGMALFFVMNGF
;
A
#
# COMPACT_ATOMS: atom_id res chain seq x y z
N MET A 1 -9.16 5.81 -6.81
CA MET A 1 -10.43 5.35 -6.19
C MET A 1 -10.93 6.41 -5.20
N ARG A 2 -12.22 6.44 -4.84
CA ARG A 2 -12.74 7.25 -3.73
C ARG A 2 -13.10 6.32 -2.57
N LEU A 3 -12.53 6.56 -1.40
CA LEU A 3 -12.85 5.83 -0.18
C LEU A 3 -14.10 6.45 0.46
N GLU A 4 -14.97 5.59 0.96
CA GLU A 4 -16.20 5.96 1.65
C GLU A 4 -16.13 5.42 3.08
N ILE A 5 -16.58 6.22 4.03
CA ILE A 5 -16.54 5.89 5.45
C ILE A 5 -17.42 4.66 5.72
N GLY A 6 -16.94 3.74 6.56
CA GLY A 6 -17.64 2.51 6.93
C GLY A 6 -17.53 1.39 5.89
N LYS A 7 -16.82 1.61 4.77
CA LYS A 7 -16.54 0.55 3.80
C LYS A 7 -15.22 -0.16 4.10
N SER A 8 -15.26 -1.47 3.88
CA SER A 8 -14.07 -2.32 3.84
C SER A 8 -13.56 -2.42 2.40
N TYR A 9 -12.25 -2.27 2.27
CA TYR A 9 -11.47 -2.38 1.05
C TYR A 9 -10.51 -3.57 1.13
N LEU A 10 -10.79 -4.51 2.02
CA LEU A 10 -10.04 -5.77 2.14
C LEU A 10 -9.93 -6.51 0.81
N TRP A 11 -10.96 -6.45 -0.04
CA TRP A 11 -10.91 -7.06 -1.37
C TRP A 11 -9.77 -6.49 -2.23
N LEU A 12 -9.48 -5.18 -2.15
CA LEU A 12 -8.38 -4.58 -2.92
C LEU A 12 -7.05 -5.09 -2.43
N PHE A 13 -6.89 -5.17 -1.10
CA PHE A 13 -5.71 -5.78 -0.52
C PHE A 13 -5.53 -7.22 -1.02
N LEU A 14 -6.56 -8.05 -0.96
CA LEU A 14 -6.47 -9.45 -1.40
C LEU A 14 -6.17 -9.58 -2.90
N THR A 15 -6.77 -8.74 -3.75
CA THR A 15 -6.47 -8.70 -5.19
C THR A 15 -5.00 -8.36 -5.43
N PHE A 16 -4.49 -7.30 -4.80
CA PHE A 16 -3.10 -6.89 -4.96
C PHE A 16 -2.11 -7.88 -4.34
N MET A 17 -2.45 -8.49 -3.20
CA MET A 17 -1.66 -9.55 -2.60
C MET A 17 -1.60 -10.77 -3.51
N GLY A 18 -2.73 -11.15 -4.14
CA GLY A 18 -2.76 -12.22 -5.13
C GLY A 18 -1.86 -11.91 -6.33
N VAL A 19 -1.93 -10.70 -6.88
CA VAL A 19 -1.03 -10.24 -7.96
C VAL A 19 0.44 -10.29 -7.52
N PHE A 20 0.75 -9.82 -6.32
CA PHE A 20 2.10 -9.86 -5.76
C PHE A 20 2.61 -11.30 -5.66
N VAL A 21 1.84 -12.23 -5.10
CA VAL A 21 2.22 -13.64 -4.96
C VAL A 21 2.39 -14.28 -6.34
N VAL A 22 1.46 -14.04 -7.26
CA VAL A 22 1.57 -14.56 -8.63
C VAL A 22 2.84 -14.05 -9.31
N LEU A 23 3.18 -12.77 -9.18
CA LEU A 23 4.40 -12.22 -9.81
C LEU A 23 5.69 -12.60 -9.07
N ALA A 24 5.64 -12.79 -7.74
CA ALA A 24 6.78 -13.22 -6.94
C ALA A 24 7.15 -14.69 -7.17
N PHE A 25 6.16 -15.54 -7.49
CA PHE A 25 6.34 -17.00 -7.64
C PHE A 25 6.04 -17.52 -9.04
N ALA A 26 5.73 -16.63 -9.99
CA ALA A 26 5.52 -17.00 -11.37
C ALA A 26 6.81 -17.61 -11.98
N PRO A 27 6.70 -18.67 -12.79
CA PRO A 27 7.84 -19.22 -13.55
C PRO A 27 8.29 -18.31 -14.71
N PHE A 28 7.63 -17.15 -14.89
CA PHE A 28 8.08 -16.13 -15.83
C PHE A 28 9.32 -15.48 -15.23
N GLY A 29 10.48 -15.58 -15.88
CA GLY A 29 11.81 -15.13 -15.43
C GLY A 29 11.98 -13.62 -15.15
N GLN A 30 11.02 -13.02 -14.46
CA GLN A 30 11.09 -11.72 -13.83
C GLN A 30 12.01 -11.84 -12.62
N PRO A 31 12.95 -10.91 -12.43
CA PRO A 31 13.79 -10.92 -11.25
C PRO A 31 12.93 -10.64 -10.02
N LEU A 32 13.20 -11.34 -8.92
CA LEU A 32 12.48 -11.19 -7.65
C LEU A 32 12.39 -9.71 -7.23
N SER A 33 13.45 -8.94 -7.52
CA SER A 33 13.54 -7.49 -7.37
C SER A 33 12.37 -6.70 -7.97
N ALA A 34 11.83 -7.11 -9.13
CA ALA A 34 10.69 -6.41 -9.76
C ALA A 34 9.40 -6.61 -8.97
N SER A 35 9.20 -7.80 -8.40
CA SER A 35 8.02 -8.13 -7.59
C SER A 35 8.03 -7.40 -6.26
N VAL A 36 9.21 -7.17 -5.66
CA VAL A 36 9.37 -6.41 -4.40
C VAL A 36 8.86 -4.96 -4.55
N CYS A 37 8.96 -4.35 -5.73
CA CYS A 37 8.47 -2.99 -5.98
C CYS A 37 6.94 -2.85 -5.98
N LEU A 38 6.19 -3.94 -6.14
CA LEU A 38 4.72 -3.88 -6.23
C LEU A 38 4.09 -3.50 -4.88
N LEU A 39 4.69 -3.94 -3.77
CA LEU A 39 4.18 -3.66 -2.43
C LEU A 39 4.18 -2.16 -2.09
N PRO A 40 5.29 -1.40 -2.21
CA PRO A 40 5.27 0.03 -1.98
C PRO A 40 4.40 0.79 -2.98
N LEU A 41 4.30 0.35 -4.24
CA LEU A 41 3.39 0.96 -5.22
C LEU A 41 1.92 0.82 -4.80
N PHE A 42 1.52 -0.36 -4.33
CA PHE A 42 0.18 -0.59 -3.83
C PHE A 42 -0.13 0.25 -2.58
N MET A 43 0.77 0.24 -1.59
CA MET A 43 0.59 1.04 -0.37
C MET A 43 0.57 2.54 -0.69
N GLY A 44 1.40 3.00 -1.64
CA GLY A 44 1.38 4.37 -2.15
C GLY A 44 0.04 4.72 -2.81
N PHE A 45 -0.54 3.81 -3.60
CA PHE A 45 -1.87 3.99 -4.19
C PHE A 45 -2.97 4.08 -3.13
N LEU A 46 -2.93 3.24 -2.09
CA LEU A 46 -3.88 3.32 -0.97
C LEU A 46 -3.74 4.63 -0.21
N LEU A 47 -2.51 5.04 0.10
CA LEU A 47 -2.23 6.31 0.76
C LEU A 47 -2.74 7.50 -0.08
N TYR A 48 -2.47 7.51 -1.37
CA TYR A 48 -3.00 8.51 -2.29
C TYR A 48 -4.54 8.53 -2.27
N SER A 49 -5.17 7.35 -2.28
CA SER A 49 -6.63 7.24 -2.20
C SER A 49 -7.17 7.76 -0.86
N GLN A 50 -6.47 7.55 0.25
CA GLN A 50 -6.82 8.11 1.57
C GLN A 50 -6.77 9.63 1.59
N VAL A 51 -5.69 10.22 1.07
CA VAL A 51 -5.50 11.68 1.00
C VAL A 51 -6.56 12.31 0.10
N ARG A 52 -6.75 11.77 -1.11
CA ARG A 52 -7.73 12.28 -2.08
C ARG A 52 -9.16 12.19 -1.53
N SER A 53 -9.47 11.12 -0.82
CA SER A 53 -10.84 10.88 -0.32
C SER A 53 -11.11 11.53 1.04
N LYS A 54 -10.08 12.09 1.69
CA LYS A 54 -10.15 12.66 3.04
C LYS A 54 -10.66 11.66 4.08
N VAL A 55 -10.31 10.38 3.92
CA VAL A 55 -10.65 9.29 4.85
C VAL A 55 -9.43 8.40 5.00
N ALA A 56 -8.99 8.18 6.23
CA ALA A 56 -7.87 7.30 6.55
C ALA A 56 -8.35 5.86 6.78
N LEU A 57 -7.46 4.93 6.44
CA LEU A 57 -7.64 3.50 6.70
C LEU A 57 -6.96 3.15 8.02
N ASP A 58 -7.67 2.48 8.93
CA ASP A 58 -7.15 2.01 10.23
C ASP A 58 -5.94 1.08 10.03
N SER A 59 -6.09 0.10 9.14
CA SER A 59 -5.10 -0.95 8.90
C SER A 59 -4.92 -1.20 7.40
N TRP A 60 -5.02 -0.17 6.57
CA TRP A 60 -4.98 -0.28 5.08
C TRP A 60 -6.17 -0.97 4.42
N TRP A 61 -7.20 -1.37 5.17
CA TRP A 61 -8.41 -2.00 4.62
C TRP A 61 -9.72 -1.36 5.04
N HIS A 62 -9.86 -0.80 6.25
CA HIS A 62 -11.14 -0.25 6.70
C HIS A 62 -11.12 1.27 6.76
N ALA A 63 -12.02 1.94 6.01
CA ALA A 63 -12.12 3.40 5.97
C ALA A 63 -12.96 3.92 7.13
N THR A 64 -12.32 4.24 8.24
CA THR A 64 -12.99 4.56 9.52
C THR A 64 -12.83 6.01 9.95
N HIS A 65 -11.76 6.69 9.55
CA HIS A 65 -11.41 7.98 10.13
C HIS A 65 -11.50 9.12 9.11
N PRO A 66 -12.49 10.02 9.20
CA PRO A 66 -12.57 11.20 8.33
C PRO A 66 -11.48 12.23 8.65
N ALA A 67 -11.13 13.04 7.65
CA ALA A 67 -10.24 14.18 7.82
C ALA A 67 -10.77 15.19 8.84
N GLY A 68 -9.84 15.81 9.57
CA GLY A 68 -10.13 16.73 10.67
C GLY A 68 -9.98 16.11 12.06
N SER A 69 -9.95 14.77 12.16
CA SER A 69 -9.59 14.08 13.40
C SER A 69 -8.07 14.01 13.59
N ARG A 70 -7.59 14.05 14.84
CA ARG A 70 -6.16 13.81 15.14
C ARG A 70 -5.71 12.42 14.71
N ILE A 71 -6.61 11.44 14.80
CA ILE A 71 -6.38 10.05 14.39
C ILE A 71 -6.14 9.96 12.88
N TYR A 72 -6.91 10.69 12.07
CA TYR A 72 -6.67 10.76 10.62
C TYR A 72 -5.24 11.20 10.31
N THR A 73 -4.78 12.31 10.91
CA THR A 73 -3.43 12.82 10.67
C THR A 73 -2.36 11.83 11.11
N ALA A 74 -2.52 11.21 12.28
CA ALA A 74 -1.59 10.20 12.77
C ALA A 74 -1.50 8.99 11.81
N LEU A 75 -2.64 8.48 11.34
CA LEU A 75 -2.68 7.37 10.39
C LEU A 75 -2.07 7.73 9.03
N ILE A 76 -2.35 8.92 8.50
CA ILE A 76 -1.73 9.37 7.24
C ILE A 76 -0.22 9.47 7.38
N VAL A 77 0.28 10.04 8.48
CA VAL A 77 1.72 10.15 8.74
C VAL A 77 2.34 8.75 8.85
N TRP A 78 1.74 7.86 9.64
CA TRP A 78 2.23 6.49 9.81
C TRP A 78 2.24 5.70 8.50
N ASN A 79 1.17 5.81 7.72
CA ASN A 79 1.05 5.19 6.42
C ASN A 79 2.08 5.74 5.42
N THR A 80 2.35 7.05 5.47
CA THR A 80 3.39 7.71 4.67
C THR A 80 4.77 7.18 5.03
N LEU A 81 5.11 7.10 6.32
CA LEU A 81 6.38 6.54 6.78
C LEU A 81 6.54 5.07 6.36
N GLY A 82 5.46 4.29 6.46
CA GLY A 82 5.43 2.90 5.97
C GLY A 82 5.74 2.80 4.48
N VAL A 83 5.10 3.63 3.64
CA VAL A 83 5.36 3.66 2.19
C VAL A 83 6.80 4.06 1.90
N VAL A 84 7.33 5.09 2.57
CA VAL A 84 8.73 5.53 2.40
C VAL A 84 9.71 4.42 2.79
N GLY A 85 9.51 3.78 3.94
CA GLY A 85 10.35 2.67 4.39
C GLY A 85 10.32 1.47 3.44
N MET A 86 9.13 1.06 2.99
CA MET A 86 8.98 -0.02 2.01
C MET A 86 9.61 0.34 0.66
N SER A 87 9.52 1.60 0.23
CA SER A 87 10.14 2.06 -1.01
C SER A 87 11.66 2.05 -0.91
N GLY A 88 12.23 2.46 0.24
CA GLY A 88 13.66 2.38 0.51
C GLY A 88 14.16 0.93 0.52
N MET A 89 13.42 0.01 1.15
CA MET A 89 13.73 -1.42 1.12
C MET A 89 13.65 -1.98 -0.30
N ALA A 90 12.60 -1.67 -1.06
CA ALA A 90 12.47 -2.14 -2.45
C ALA A 90 13.62 -1.64 -3.32
N LEU A 91 14.01 -0.37 -3.21
CA LEU A 91 15.18 0.19 -3.90
C LEU A 91 16.47 -0.55 -3.51
N PHE A 92 16.66 -0.84 -2.22
CA PHE A 92 17.81 -1.61 -1.76
C PHE A 92 17.87 -3.00 -2.41
N PHE A 93 16.75 -3.74 -2.47
CA PHE A 93 16.70 -5.06 -3.12
C PHE A 93 17.02 -4.97 -4.62
N VAL A 94 16.44 -3.98 -5.32
CA VAL A 94 16.68 -3.76 -6.74
C VAL A 94 18.15 -3.41 -7.03
N MET A 95 18.75 -2.52 -6.24
CA MET A 95 20.14 -2.08 -6.45
C MET A 95 21.17 -3.19 -6.18
N ASN A 96 20.85 -4.14 -5.30
CA ASN A 96 21.75 -5.23 -4.92
C ASN A 96 21.50 -6.55 -5.66
N GLY A 97 20.53 -6.58 -6.59
CA GLY A 97 20.31 -7.74 -7.47
C GLY A 97 19.75 -8.98 -6.78
N PHE A 98 19.02 -8.80 -5.67
CA PHE A 98 18.30 -9.89 -4.98
C PHE A 98 16.91 -10.16 -5.59
#